data_AF-A0A0S8ILP8-F1
#
_entry.id   AF-A0A0S8ILP8-F1
#
_cell.length_a   1.000
_cell.length_b   1.000
_cell.length_c   1.000
_cell.angle_alpha   90.00
_cell.angle_beta   90.00
_cell.angle_gamma   90.00
#
_symmetry.space_group_name_H-M   'P 1'
#
loop_
_entity.id
_entity.type
_entity.pdbx_description
1 polymer ?
#
loop_
_entity_poly.entity_id
_entity_poly.type
_entity_poly.pdbx_seq_one_letter_code
_entity_poly.pdbx_strand_id
1 'polypeptide(L)'
;MQCKEIQELLKADYLDGELGPKDEQLIKEHLAQCPQCRGIERELKFQATLFQQLGQKEVPERIWQNIREKIMLERLNEEERFGFGFFGRLRNYLFSPKPVFVLARTLAVVIFVALFAGIFLRNESFFSTANHQNGNGVFYSLASINDDMFYDLGTSIEEHFL
;
A
#
# COMPACT_ATOMS: atom_id res chain seq x y z
N MET A 1 4.37 20.19 -25.20
CA MET A 1 3.87 18.85 -25.54
C MET A 1 4.06 18.58 -27.03
N GLN A 2 4.29 17.31 -27.38
CA GLN A 2 4.43 16.89 -28.77
C GLN A 2 3.04 16.76 -29.42
N CYS A 3 2.92 17.06 -30.72
CA CYS A 3 1.63 16.96 -31.42
C CYS A 3 0.98 15.58 -31.29
N LYS A 4 1.78 14.51 -31.31
CA LYS A 4 1.28 13.13 -31.18
C LYS A 4 0.53 12.91 -29.85
N GLU A 5 1.11 13.37 -28.75
CA GLU A 5 0.53 13.23 -27.41
C GLU A 5 -0.78 14.02 -27.30
N ILE A 6 -0.80 15.26 -27.80
CA ILE A 6 -2.02 16.08 -27.84
C ILE A 6 -3.10 15.38 -28.68
N GLN A 7 -2.75 14.81 -29.83
CA GLN A 7 -3.72 14.12 -30.68
C GLN A 7 -4.34 12.89 -30.02
N GLU A 8 -3.59 12.14 -29.21
CA GLU A 8 -4.13 11.03 -28.45
C GLU A 8 -5.08 11.51 -27.35
N LEU A 9 -4.68 12.54 -26.60
CA LEU A 9 -5.56 13.15 -25.58
C LEU A 9 -6.83 13.77 -26.17
N LEU A 10 -6.74 14.35 -27.38
CA LEU A 10 -7.90 14.90 -28.10
C LEU A 10 -8.92 13.82 -28.47
N LYS A 11 -8.47 12.59 -28.78
CA LYS A 11 -9.33 11.48 -29.21
C LYS A 11 -9.94 10.69 -28.05
N ALA A 12 -9.27 10.67 -26.90
CA ALA A 12 -9.71 9.96 -25.71
C ALA A 12 -10.41 10.91 -24.74
N ASP A 13 -9.65 11.64 -23.93
CA ASP A 13 -10.17 12.21 -22.68
C ASP A 13 -10.64 13.67 -22.80
N TYR A 14 -10.12 14.43 -23.77
CA TYR A 14 -10.36 15.88 -23.85
C TYR A 14 -11.82 16.23 -24.18
N LEU A 15 -12.45 15.48 -25.10
CA LEU A 15 -13.83 15.74 -25.49
C LEU A 15 -14.85 15.22 -24.47
N ASP A 16 -14.47 14.18 -23.73
CA ASP A 16 -15.29 13.59 -22.68
C ASP A 16 -15.23 14.42 -21.38
N GLY A 17 -14.26 15.33 -21.26
CA GLY A 17 -14.10 16.18 -20.08
C GLY A 17 -13.40 15.49 -18.91
N GLU A 18 -12.71 14.37 -19.19
CA GLU A 18 -12.07 13.51 -18.18
C GLU A 18 -10.63 13.97 -17.83
N LEU A 19 -10.15 15.06 -18.44
CA LEU A 19 -8.82 15.60 -18.17
C LEU A 19 -8.77 16.49 -16.93
N GLY A 20 -7.66 16.42 -16.21
CA GLY A 20 -7.36 17.35 -15.13
C GLY A 20 -7.08 18.78 -15.64
N PRO A 21 -7.20 19.80 -14.77
CA PRO A 21 -7.11 21.21 -15.15
C PRO A 21 -5.76 21.59 -15.77
N LYS A 22 -4.68 20.93 -15.34
CA LYS A 22 -3.32 21.16 -15.86
C LYS A 22 -3.20 20.70 -17.32
N ASP A 23 -3.68 19.50 -17.63
CA ASP A 23 -3.57 18.93 -18.97
C ASP A 23 -4.51 19.64 -19.95
N GLU A 24 -5.69 20.04 -19.47
CA GLU A 24 -6.61 20.87 -20.25
C GLU A 24 -5.98 22.21 -20.64
N GLN A 25 -5.26 22.86 -19.72
CA GLN A 25 -4.55 24.11 -20.02
C GLN A 25 -3.43 23.88 -21.04
N LEU A 26 -2.62 22.84 -20.88
CA LEU A 26 -1.53 22.51 -21.81
C LEU A 26 -2.06 22.23 -23.23
N ILE A 27 -3.21 21.56 -23.34
CA ILE A 27 -3.87 21.32 -24.61
C ILE A 27 -4.37 22.64 -25.22
N LYS A 28 -5.03 23.50 -24.45
CA LYS A 28 -5.51 24.82 -24.92
C LYS A 28 -4.35 25.68 -25.45
N GLU A 29 -3.25 25.73 -24.71
CA GLU A 29 -2.03 26.44 -25.12
C GLU A 29 -1.46 25.86 -26.43
N HIS A 30 -1.41 24.54 -26.57
CA HIS A 30 -0.96 23.89 -27.79
C HIS A 30 -1.90 24.16 -28.97
N LEU A 31 -3.23 24.10 -28.78
CA LEU A 31 -4.22 24.38 -29.81
C LEU A 31 -4.17 25.84 -30.29
N ALA A 32 -3.77 26.78 -29.43
CA ALA A 32 -3.55 28.17 -29.81
C ALA A 32 -2.37 28.34 -30.78
N GLN A 33 -1.37 27.46 -30.71
CA GLN A 33 -0.13 27.55 -31.49
C GLN A 33 -0.09 26.59 -32.69
N CYS A 34 -0.78 25.44 -32.62
CA CYS A 34 -0.72 24.38 -33.61
C CYS A 34 -2.02 24.29 -34.45
N PRO A 35 -2.02 24.76 -35.71
CA PRO A 35 -3.21 24.71 -36.57
C PRO A 35 -3.61 23.28 -36.95
N GLN A 36 -2.67 22.34 -37.01
CA GLN A 36 -2.95 20.93 -37.31
C GLN A 36 -3.81 20.29 -36.21
N CYS A 37 -3.39 20.39 -34.95
CA CYS A 37 -4.14 19.85 -33.82
C CYS A 37 -5.50 20.55 -33.66
N ARG A 38 -5.59 21.85 -33.95
CA ARG A 38 -6.87 22.58 -34.00
C ARG A 38 -7.80 22.11 -35.13
N GLY A 39 -7.26 21.61 -36.23
CA GLY A 39 -8.05 20.97 -37.28
C GLY A 39 -8.67 19.66 -36.79
N ILE A 40 -7.85 18.83 -36.13
CA ILE A 40 -8.28 17.55 -35.56
C ILE A 40 -9.34 17.77 -34.47
N GLU A 41 -9.12 18.70 -33.54
CA GLU A 41 -10.09 19.03 -32.50
C GLU A 41 -11.46 19.42 -33.10
N ARG A 42 -11.48 20.26 -34.14
CA ARG A 42 -12.71 20.66 -34.82
C ARG A 42 -13.42 19.49 -35.49
N GLU A 43 -12.67 18.62 -36.15
CA GLU A 43 -13.21 17.42 -36.79
C GLU A 43 -13.85 16.48 -35.76
N LEU A 44 -13.14 16.21 -34.66
CA LEU A 44 -13.66 15.34 -33.61
C LEU A 44 -14.90 15.95 -32.92
N LYS A 45 -14.92 17.27 -32.68
CA LYS A 45 -16.11 17.97 -32.15
C LYS A 45 -17.30 17.87 -33.12
N PHE A 46 -17.06 18.02 -34.42
CA PHE A 46 -18.11 17.86 -35.42
C PHE A 46 -18.66 16.44 -35.45
N GLN A 47 -17.80 15.43 -35.37
CA GLN A 47 -18.25 14.03 -35.27
C GLN A 47 -19.08 13.80 -34.01
N ALA A 48 -18.64 14.31 -32.86
CA ALA A 48 -19.37 14.17 -31.60
C ALA A 48 -20.78 14.79 -31.66
N THR A 49 -20.95 15.95 -32.30
CA THR A 49 -22.27 16.58 -32.43
C THR A 49 -23.20 15.77 -33.34
N LEU A 50 -22.70 15.11 -34.39
CA LEU A 50 -23.50 14.21 -35.22
C LEU A 50 -24.09 13.05 -34.40
N PHE A 51 -23.30 12.47 -33.49
CA PHE A 51 -23.78 11.39 -32.62
C PHE A 51 -24.76 11.91 -31.54
N GLN A 52 -24.56 13.12 -31.02
CA GLN A 52 -25.50 13.73 -30.06
C GLN A 52 -26.88 14.02 -30.69
N GLN A 53 -26.94 14.24 -32.00
CA GLN A 53 -28.20 14.41 -32.72
C GLN A 53 -28.96 13.10 -32.93
N LEU A 54 -28.33 11.95 -32.70
CA LEU A 54 -29.03 10.67 -32.73
C LEU A 54 -29.92 10.57 -31.49
N GLY A 55 -31.23 10.43 -31.71
CA GLY A 55 -32.18 10.27 -30.63
C GLY A 55 -31.80 9.08 -29.74
N GLN A 56 -31.71 9.32 -28.43
CA GLN A 56 -31.48 8.25 -27.48
C GLN A 56 -32.67 7.29 -27.52
N LYS A 57 -32.40 6.04 -27.89
CA LYS A 57 -33.43 5.00 -27.88
C LYS A 57 -33.63 4.52 -26.45
N GLU A 58 -34.87 4.48 -25.99
CA GLU A 58 -35.19 3.86 -24.71
C GLU A 58 -34.78 2.38 -24.72
N VAL A 59 -33.98 2.02 -23.72
CA VAL A 59 -33.55 0.64 -23.50
C VAL A 59 -34.68 -0.12 -22.80
N PRO A 60 -35.12 -1.28 -23.31
CA PRO A 60 -36.18 -2.05 -22.67
C PRO A 60 -35.83 -2.44 -21.24
N GLU A 61 -36.80 -2.34 -20.31
CA GLU A 61 -36.58 -2.58 -18.88
C GLU A 61 -35.97 -3.96 -18.57
N ARG A 62 -36.28 -4.97 -19.38
CA ARG A 62 -35.70 -6.32 -19.26
C ARG A 62 -34.17 -6.31 -19.34
N ILE A 63 -33.58 -5.43 -20.16
CA ILE A 63 -32.13 -5.33 -20.29
C ILE A 63 -31.53 -4.78 -18.98
N TRP A 64 -32.15 -3.75 -18.40
CA TRP A 64 -31.73 -3.20 -17.11
C TRP A 64 -31.85 -4.21 -15.97
N GLN A 65 -32.93 -4.99 -15.96
CA GLN A 65 -33.10 -6.08 -15.00
C GLN A 65 -31.97 -7.11 -15.11
N ASN A 66 -31.68 -7.59 -16.33
CA ASN A 66 -30.60 -8.55 -16.55
C ASN A 66 -29.23 -8.01 -16.12
N ILE A 67 -28.94 -6.73 -16.37
CA ILE A 67 -27.69 -6.09 -15.96
C ILE A 67 -27.60 -6.04 -14.42
N ARG A 68 -28.66 -5.59 -13.75
CA ARG A 68 -28.71 -5.53 -12.28
C ARG A 68 -28.54 -6.90 -11.64
N GLU A 69 -29.22 -7.91 -12.18
CA GLU A 69 -29.11 -9.29 -11.69
C GLU A 69 -27.68 -9.80 -11.81
N LYS A 70 -27.02 -9.60 -12.96
CA LYS A 70 -25.62 -10.02 -13.14
C LYS A 70 -24.66 -9.32 -12.19
N ILE A 71 -24.79 -8.00 -12.02
CA ILE A 71 -23.95 -7.24 -11.08
C ILE A 71 -24.15 -7.73 -9.63
N MET A 72 -25.39 -8.04 -9.23
CA MET A 72 -25.67 -8.59 -7.90
C MET A 72 -25.06 -9.99 -7.72
N LEU A 73 -25.23 -10.88 -8.71
CA LEU A 73 -24.66 -12.23 -8.67
C LEU A 73 -23.13 -12.23 -8.59
N GLU A 74 -22.46 -11.34 -9.32
CA GLU A 74 -21.00 -11.19 -9.25
C GLU A 74 -20.53 -10.78 -7.85
N ARG A 75 -21.21 -9.80 -7.22
CA ARG A 75 -20.88 -9.38 -5.85
C ARG A 75 -21.07 -10.50 -4.83
N LEU A 76 -22.18 -11.25 -4.91
CA LEU A 76 -22.43 -12.38 -4.02
C LEU A 76 -21.34 -13.45 -4.15
N ASN A 77 -20.93 -13.76 -5.38
CA ASN A 77 -19.86 -14.73 -5.64
C ASN A 77 -18.49 -14.26 -5.13
N GLU A 78 -18.20 -12.96 -5.16
CA GLU A 78 -16.97 -12.40 -4.58
C GLU A 78 -16.96 -12.51 -3.05
N GLU A 79 -18.08 -12.22 -2.39
CA GLU A 79 -18.24 -12.37 -0.94
C GLU A 79 -18.09 -13.83 -0.49
N GLU A 80 -18.68 -14.78 -1.21
CA GLU A 80 -18.53 -16.22 -0.92
C GLU A 80 -17.09 -16.71 -1.11
N ARG A 81 -16.39 -16.23 -2.14
CA ARG A 81 -14.97 -16.55 -2.39
C ARG A 81 -14.06 -16.02 -1.26
N PHE A 82 -14.40 -14.89 -0.66
CA PHE A 82 -13.62 -14.32 0.44
C PHE A 82 -13.71 -15.17 1.73
N GLY A 83 -14.90 -15.71 2.05
CA GLY A 83 -15.11 -16.60 3.20
C GLY A 83 -14.49 -18.00 3.03
N PHE A 84 -14.56 -18.56 1.81
CA PHE A 84 -14.04 -19.91 1.53
C PHE A 84 -12.52 -19.98 1.32
N GLY A 85 -11.83 -18.88 1.03
CA GLY A 85 -10.38 -18.88 0.76
C GLY A 85 -9.51 -19.21 1.99
N PHE A 86 -9.88 -18.69 3.17
CA PHE A 86 -9.16 -18.96 4.42
C PHE A 86 -9.58 -20.30 5.05
N PHE A 87 -10.89 -20.54 5.16
CA PHE A 87 -11.43 -21.80 5.70
C PHE A 87 -11.16 -23.01 4.80
N GLY A 88 -11.11 -22.85 3.48
CA GLY A 88 -10.80 -23.92 2.54
C GLY A 88 -9.38 -24.47 2.69
N ARG A 89 -8.39 -23.60 2.98
CA ARG A 89 -7.01 -24.02 3.27
C ARG A 89 -6.87 -24.67 4.65
N LEU A 90 -7.56 -24.13 5.66
CA LEU A 90 -7.52 -24.67 7.02
C LEU A 90 -8.23 -26.02 7.13
N ARG A 91 -9.37 -26.19 6.45
CA ARG A 91 -10.11 -27.46 6.40
C ARG A 91 -9.31 -28.58 5.77
N ASN A 92 -8.57 -28.32 4.68
CA ASN A 92 -7.71 -29.33 4.06
C ASN A 92 -6.50 -29.71 4.93
N TYR A 93 -6.04 -28.83 5.83
CA TYR A 93 -4.97 -29.13 6.77
C TYR A 93 -5.46 -29.93 7.99
N LEU A 94 -6.66 -29.63 8.49
CA LEU A 94 -7.28 -30.31 9.64
C LEU A 94 -7.95 -31.65 9.30
N PHE A 95 -8.54 -31.80 8.10
CA PHE A 95 -9.22 -33.02 7.67
C PHE A 95 -8.36 -33.93 6.78
N SER A 96 -7.06 -33.63 6.62
CA SER A 96 -6.12 -34.60 6.06
C SER A 96 -5.82 -35.68 7.09
N PRO A 97 -6.04 -36.98 6.82
CA PRO A 97 -5.62 -38.05 7.70
C PRO A 97 -4.09 -38.15 7.68
N LYS A 98 -3.42 -37.40 8.54
CA LYS A 98 -2.00 -37.57 8.84
C LYS A 98 -1.82 -38.11 10.26
N PRO A 99 -0.83 -38.98 10.50
CA PRO A 99 -0.71 -39.72 11.74
C PRO A 99 -0.45 -38.77 12.92
N VAL A 100 -1.18 -39.00 14.01
CA VAL A 100 -1.30 -38.21 15.26
C VAL A 100 0.04 -37.75 15.86
N PHE A 101 1.15 -38.40 15.50
CA PHE A 101 2.50 -38.11 15.98
C PHE A 101 3.06 -36.72 15.62
N VAL A 102 2.57 -36.07 14.55
CA VAL A 102 3.07 -34.74 14.14
C VAL A 102 2.49 -33.62 15.02
N LEU A 103 1.21 -33.71 15.40
CA LEU A 103 0.54 -32.70 16.23
C LEU A 103 1.03 -32.72 17.69
N ALA A 104 1.33 -33.91 18.22
CA ALA A 104 1.88 -34.04 19.57
C ALA A 104 3.25 -33.35 19.70
N ARG A 105 4.11 -33.43 18.66
CA ARG A 105 5.42 -32.79 18.66
C ARG A 105 5.33 -31.26 18.67
N THR A 106 4.45 -30.68 17.83
CA THR A 106 4.31 -29.22 17.77
C THR A 106 3.72 -28.66 19.06
N LEU A 107 2.72 -29.34 19.65
CA LEU A 107 2.16 -28.94 20.93
C LEU A 107 3.17 -29.06 22.07
N ALA A 108 3.97 -30.13 22.11
CA ALA A 108 5.01 -30.30 23.13
C ALA A 108 6.05 -29.16 23.08
N VAL A 109 6.50 -28.76 21.88
CA VAL A 109 7.45 -27.64 21.73
C VAL A 109 6.83 -26.31 22.17
N VAL A 110 5.60 -26.02 21.77
CA VAL A 110 4.92 -24.77 22.16
C VAL A 110 4.71 -24.71 23.67
N ILE A 111 4.28 -25.81 24.29
CA ILE A 111 4.13 -25.91 25.75
C ILE A 111 5.49 -25.73 26.43
N PHE A 112 6.54 -26.37 25.93
CA PHE A 112 7.88 -26.25 26.50
C PHE A 112 8.41 -24.82 26.46
N VAL A 113 8.23 -24.12 25.33
CA VAL A 113 8.61 -22.71 25.17
C VAL A 113 7.79 -21.81 26.10
N ALA A 114 6.48 -22.03 26.20
CA ALA A 114 5.62 -21.26 27.09
C ALA A 114 5.97 -21.47 28.58
N LEU A 115 6.28 -22.71 28.98
CA LEU A 115 6.75 -23.02 30.33
C LEU A 115 8.12 -22.40 30.60
N PHE A 116 9.06 -22.46 29.65
CA PHE A 116 10.38 -21.85 29.81
C PHE A 116 10.29 -20.33 29.91
N ALA A 117 9.49 -19.69 29.06
CA ALA A 117 9.26 -18.25 29.12
C ALA A 117 8.59 -17.85 30.45
N GLY A 118 7.59 -18.61 30.90
CA GLY A 118 6.94 -18.37 32.20
C GLY A 118 7.88 -18.55 33.40
N ILE A 119 8.75 -19.57 33.38
CA ILE A 119 9.75 -19.79 34.43
C ILE A 119 10.80 -18.67 34.41
N PHE A 120 11.28 -18.26 33.24
CA PHE A 120 12.27 -17.19 33.09
C PHE A 120 11.73 -15.84 33.58
N LEU A 121 10.50 -15.48 33.17
CA LEU A 121 9.83 -14.26 33.63
C LEU A 121 9.53 -14.28 35.14
N ARG A 122 9.36 -15.45 35.75
CA ARG A 122 9.19 -15.59 37.20
C ARG A 122 10.52 -15.57 37.96
N ASN A 123 11.63 -15.88 37.31
CA ASN A 123 12.98 -15.95 37.91
C ASN A 123 13.70 -14.59 37.98
N GLU A 124 13.14 -13.53 37.40
CA GLU A 124 13.57 -12.14 37.61
C GLU A 124 13.49 -11.71 39.09
N SER A 125 12.80 -12.45 39.97
CA SER A 125 12.82 -12.23 41.42
C SER A 125 13.98 -12.90 42.18
N PHE A 126 14.96 -13.53 41.50
CA PHE A 126 16.11 -14.18 42.14
C PHE A 126 17.42 -13.37 42.05
N PHE A 127 17.54 -12.41 41.12
CA PHE A 127 18.77 -11.61 40.97
C PHE A 127 18.83 -10.34 41.85
N SER A 128 17.78 -10.00 42.60
CA SER A 128 17.73 -8.75 43.37
C SER A 128 18.32 -8.81 44.79
N THR A 129 18.90 -9.93 45.24
CA THR A 129 19.46 -10.04 46.62
C THR A 129 20.87 -10.66 46.66
N ALA A 130 21.74 -10.31 45.70
CA ALA A 130 23.14 -10.73 45.71
C ALA A 130 24.11 -9.65 45.18
N ASN A 131 23.88 -8.36 45.51
CA ASN A 131 24.93 -7.36 45.34
C ASN A 131 24.82 -6.22 46.38
N HIS A 132 24.76 -6.60 47.66
CA HIS A 132 25.20 -5.70 48.74
C HIS A 132 26.69 -5.98 48.95
N GLN A 133 27.52 -4.93 48.87
CA GLN A 133 28.98 -4.89 49.10
C GLN A 133 29.88 -5.28 47.91
N ASN A 134 30.15 -4.34 47.00
CA ASN A 134 31.46 -3.68 46.88
C ASN A 134 31.53 -2.76 45.63
N GLY A 135 32.00 -1.53 45.84
CA GLY A 135 32.89 -0.83 44.91
C GLY A 135 32.33 -0.24 43.60
N ASN A 136 32.00 1.05 43.66
CA ASN A 136 32.20 2.05 42.59
C ASN A 136 31.45 1.83 41.26
N GLY A 137 30.15 2.13 41.25
CA GLY A 137 29.41 2.51 40.04
C GLY A 137 29.13 4.02 40.03
N VAL A 138 29.84 4.78 39.21
CA VAL A 138 29.56 6.20 38.95
C VAL A 138 28.27 6.28 38.13
N PHE A 139 27.26 6.95 38.69
CA PHE A 139 25.95 7.18 38.08
C PHE A 139 26.03 8.46 37.24
N TYR A 140 25.94 8.37 35.91
CA TYR A 140 25.87 9.56 35.05
C TYR A 140 24.42 9.99 34.86
N SER A 141 24.06 11.09 35.51
CA SER A 141 22.80 11.81 35.31
C SER A 141 22.96 12.77 34.13
N LEU A 142 22.27 12.50 33.01
CA LEU A 142 22.19 13.38 31.84
C LEU A 142 21.20 14.52 32.07
N ALA A 143 21.58 15.45 32.95
CA ALA A 143 20.90 16.73 33.03
C ALA A 143 21.90 17.79 33.49
N SER A 144 22.10 18.77 32.61
CA SER A 144 22.74 20.07 32.82
C SER A 144 24.14 20.27 32.20
N ILE A 145 24.19 21.32 31.37
CA ILE A 145 25.30 22.28 31.17
C ILE A 145 26.35 21.86 30.12
N ASN A 146 26.28 22.37 28.89
CA ASN A 146 26.90 23.64 28.44
C ASN A 146 28.36 23.78 28.87
N ASP A 147 29.33 23.44 28.02
CA ASP A 147 30.42 24.34 27.63
C ASP A 147 31.34 23.64 26.61
N ASP A 148 32.00 24.44 25.79
CA ASP A 148 33.04 24.05 24.84
C ASP A 148 34.02 23.04 25.44
N MET A 149 34.16 21.87 24.82
CA MET A 149 35.28 20.98 25.12
C MET A 149 35.84 20.37 23.84
N PHE A 150 36.99 20.93 23.49
CA PHE A 150 37.94 20.50 22.47
C PHE A 150 38.27 19.01 22.68
N TYR A 151 37.88 18.15 21.75
CA TYR A 151 38.23 16.73 21.78
C TYR A 151 39.59 16.56 21.11
N ASP A 152 40.65 16.50 21.92
CA ASP A 152 41.93 15.88 21.56
C ASP A 152 41.71 14.36 21.59
N LEU A 153 41.48 13.77 20.42
CA LEU A 153 41.11 12.36 20.30
C LEU A 153 42.32 11.42 20.30
N GLY A 154 43.54 11.92 20.53
CA GLY A 154 44.72 11.07 20.72
C GLY A 154 45.00 10.14 19.54
N THR A 155 44.62 10.55 18.32
CA THR A 155 44.87 9.80 17.08
C THR A 155 45.79 10.59 16.17
N SER A 156 46.70 9.92 15.48
CA SER A 156 47.68 10.54 14.56
C SER A 156 47.08 11.12 13.27
N ILE A 157 45.77 11.34 13.23
CA ILE A 157 45.04 11.89 12.08
C ILE A 157 44.99 13.44 12.13
N GLU A 158 45.21 14.05 13.29
CA GLU A 158 45.11 15.50 13.46
C GLU A 158 46.31 16.29 12.87
N GLU A 159 47.44 15.61 12.61
CA GLU A 159 48.64 16.22 12.00
C GLU A 159 48.49 16.55 10.50
N HIS A 160 47.41 16.12 9.87
CA HIS A 160 47.16 16.31 8.43
C HIS A 160 46.07 17.35 8.11
N PHE A 161 45.54 18.07 9.12
CA PHE A 161 44.46 19.03 8.94
C PHE A 161 44.79 20.48 9.36
N LEU A 162 46.08 20.84 9.43
CA LEU A 162 46.54 22.24 9.45
C LEU A 162 47.37 22.57 8.20
#